data_AF-A0A2T2X902-F1
#
_entry.id   AF-A0A2T2X902-F1
#
_cell.length_a   1.000
_cell.length_b   1.000
_cell.length_c   1.000
_cell.angle_alpha   90.00
_cell.angle_beta   90.00
_cell.angle_gamma   90.00
#
_symmetry.space_group_name_H-M   'P 1'
#
loop_
_entity.id
_entity.type
_entity.pdbx_description
1 polymer ?
#
loop_
_entity_poly.entity_id
_entity_poly.type
_entity_poly.pdbx_seq_one_letter_code
_entity_poly.pdbx_strand_id
1 'polypeptide(L)'
;MNWKALIFGRPMKTRDSETAKLGLWQGLSILSPDALSSVAYGTEAILVVLATAGIGALWYSLPISGVIALLLVFLIMSYRQIVAAYPNGGGAYVIGRDTLGNFPSLLAGAALLVDYTLTVSVSVTAGVAALVSAFPHLAPYTVVLGVAIVLLLTMVNLRGVRESAQLFAGPVYLFILMILVMVAVGLVVPAAHAPRLPAYFAPTVPSTVTFLLVLRAFSSGSSALTGVEAISNGVPLFKEPGTRRARTALLLLGLFLGTMFVGTSVIAYRFHIVPNGHVTVLQQLAAHIFGQGLFFYLLSFVTMAILSIAANTSFAGFPQLASLMARDQWMPRMFVARGDRLVYQNGIMVLGTVSALLIILFRGNTESLIPLYAIGVYMSFTIAMISLVKKRLRDKDTTPGRTTTVFIGVVGAFLTATVVIVAIISKFTEGAWIVVLAIPGLMFAFHRVRAHYISVANQLRLTTLDVKPIAAALTVIVPVASINRMTIATMSYALSMSDQVIALSVAFNPEQEARIRDRWAQWNPSPHIRLVVLTSQYRSVLRPLLHFIDHFSELTDSKPHLLVLIPELVVPKPWQNILHNHMGISLQARLVFRKNIVVAMVPYRLNPEVREK
;
A
#
# COMPACT_ATOMS: atom_id res chain seq x y z
N MET A 1 27.60 -2.50 11.37
CA MET A 1 26.46 -1.57 11.38
C MET A 1 25.38 -2.13 10.48
N ASN A 2 24.21 -2.49 11.00
CA ASN A 2 23.17 -3.17 10.21
C ASN A 2 22.34 -2.10 9.49
N TRP A 3 22.54 -1.91 8.17
CA TRP A 3 21.80 -0.92 7.37
C TRP A 3 20.28 -1.06 7.50
N LYS A 4 19.81 -2.29 7.71
CA LYS A 4 18.40 -2.59 8.03
C LYS A 4 17.95 -1.90 9.32
N ALA A 5 18.79 -1.82 10.35
CA ALA A 5 18.46 -1.15 11.61
C ALA A 5 18.43 0.38 11.49
N LEU A 6 19.13 0.99 10.52
CA LEU A 6 19.06 2.43 10.27
C LEU A 6 17.75 2.83 9.57
N ILE A 7 17.32 2.01 8.61
CA ILE A 7 16.13 2.25 7.78
C ILE A 7 14.86 1.80 8.51
N PHE A 8 14.83 0.57 9.03
CA PHE A 8 13.66 -0.06 9.65
C PHE A 8 13.64 0.04 11.18
N GLY A 9 14.76 0.37 11.82
CA GLY A 9 14.88 0.43 13.27
C GLY A 9 15.00 -0.93 13.97
N ARG A 10 15.03 -0.96 15.31
CA ARG A 10 15.25 -2.17 16.12
C ARG A 10 14.00 -3.07 16.19
N PRO A 11 14.12 -4.41 16.16
CA PRO A 11 12.97 -5.33 16.19
C PRO A 11 12.10 -5.13 17.45
N MET A 12 10.77 -5.29 17.32
CA MET A 12 9.80 -5.17 18.42
C MET A 12 9.25 -6.54 18.83
N LYS A 13 9.05 -6.77 20.14
CA LYS A 13 8.46 -8.03 20.63
C LYS A 13 6.96 -8.04 20.38
N THR A 14 6.41 -9.21 20.03
CA THR A 14 4.97 -9.40 19.76
C THR A 14 4.08 -9.06 20.97
N ARG A 15 4.58 -9.23 22.20
CA ARG A 15 3.85 -8.87 23.43
C ARG A 15 3.66 -7.37 23.63
N ASP A 16 4.53 -6.54 23.05
CA ASP A 16 4.43 -5.08 23.12
C ASP A 16 3.43 -4.52 22.09
N SER A 17 2.72 -5.40 21.35
CA SER A 17 1.85 -5.02 20.24
C SER A 17 0.39 -4.77 20.61
N GLU A 18 0.01 -4.92 21.88
CA GLU A 18 -1.29 -4.48 22.38
C GLU A 18 -1.35 -2.96 22.39
N THR A 19 -1.82 -2.39 21.27
CA THR A 19 -2.07 -0.96 21.15
C THR A 19 -3.07 -0.51 22.19
N ALA A 20 -2.79 0.60 22.85
CA ALA A 20 -3.77 1.30 23.67
C ALA A 20 -5.03 1.55 22.82
N LYS A 21 -6.14 0.92 23.21
CA LYS A 21 -7.43 1.15 22.56
C LYS A 21 -7.77 2.65 22.59
N LEU A 22 -8.39 3.15 21.53
CA LEU A 22 -8.67 4.57 21.32
C LEU A 22 -9.95 5.02 22.03
N GLY A 23 -9.92 6.20 22.65
CA GLY A 23 -11.12 6.92 23.07
C GLY A 23 -11.96 7.42 21.89
N LEU A 24 -13.12 8.03 22.16
CA LEU A 24 -13.97 8.61 21.10
C LEU A 24 -13.24 9.71 20.31
N TRP A 25 -12.74 10.72 21.03
CA TRP A 25 -12.02 11.85 20.42
C TRP A 25 -10.71 11.40 19.75
N GLN A 26 -9.94 10.56 20.42
CA GLN A 26 -8.71 9.99 19.83
C GLN A 26 -9.01 9.19 18.54
N GLY A 27 -10.09 8.41 18.52
CA GLY A 27 -10.51 7.68 17.33
C GLY A 27 -10.93 8.60 16.21
N LEU A 28 -11.68 9.68 16.50
CA LEU A 28 -12.02 10.71 15.53
C LEU A 28 -10.75 11.36 14.96
N SER A 29 -9.80 11.77 15.79
CA SER A 29 -8.56 12.41 15.31
C SER A 29 -7.65 11.50 14.48
N ILE A 30 -7.72 10.18 14.65
CA ILE A 30 -6.86 9.25 13.89
C ILE A 30 -7.55 8.74 12.63
N LEU A 31 -8.86 8.47 12.69
CA LEU A 31 -9.59 7.77 11.63
C LEU A 31 -10.44 8.69 10.75
N SER A 32 -10.63 9.95 11.15
CA SER A 32 -11.36 10.97 10.37
C SER A 32 -10.54 11.97 9.58
N PRO A 33 -9.19 12.09 9.70
CA PRO A 33 -8.42 13.06 8.93
C PRO A 33 -8.65 12.96 7.44
N ASP A 34 -8.75 11.74 6.90
CA ASP A 34 -9.05 11.50 5.49
C ASP A 34 -10.32 12.23 5.06
N ALA A 35 -11.44 11.94 5.72
CA ALA A 35 -12.72 12.57 5.42
C ALA A 35 -12.77 14.07 5.72
N LEU A 36 -12.22 14.53 6.84
CA LEU A 36 -12.26 15.95 7.22
C LEU A 36 -11.37 16.81 6.32
N SER A 37 -10.24 16.28 5.88
CA SER A 37 -9.30 16.99 5.01
C SER A 37 -9.84 17.18 3.59
N SER A 38 -10.77 16.33 3.14
CA SER A 38 -11.40 16.43 1.82
C SER A 38 -12.15 17.75 1.58
N VAL A 39 -12.50 18.49 2.64
CA VAL A 39 -13.04 19.86 2.54
C VAL A 39 -12.05 20.82 1.87
N ALA A 40 -10.74 20.59 2.02
CA ALA A 40 -9.69 21.44 1.48
C ALA A 40 -9.71 21.54 -0.06
N TYR A 41 -10.21 20.50 -0.74
CA TYR A 41 -10.32 20.45 -2.21
C TYR A 41 -11.75 20.18 -2.72
N GLY A 42 -12.70 19.79 -1.86
CA GLY A 42 -14.04 19.39 -2.27
C GLY A 42 -14.85 20.52 -2.92
N THR A 43 -14.92 21.69 -2.27
CA THR A 43 -15.60 22.88 -2.84
C THR A 43 -14.88 23.35 -4.11
N GLU A 44 -13.55 23.30 -4.12
CA GLU A 44 -12.73 23.66 -5.28
C GLU A 44 -13.02 22.77 -6.48
N ALA A 45 -13.14 21.47 -6.29
CA ALA A 45 -13.45 20.52 -7.36
C ALA A 45 -14.81 20.79 -8.03
N ILE A 46 -15.78 21.36 -7.32
CA ILE A 46 -17.05 21.81 -7.91
C ILE A 46 -16.82 23.05 -8.76
N LEU A 47 -16.16 24.06 -8.19
CA LEU A 47 -15.97 25.35 -8.83
C LEU A 47 -15.11 25.24 -10.10
N VAL A 48 -14.07 24.41 -10.09
CA VAL A 48 -13.20 24.18 -11.27
C VAL A 48 -14.02 23.67 -12.45
N VAL A 49 -14.94 22.71 -12.23
CA VAL A 49 -15.79 22.20 -13.31
C VAL A 49 -16.83 23.22 -13.76
N LEU A 50 -17.44 23.96 -12.83
CA LEU A 50 -18.44 24.97 -13.20
C LEU A 50 -17.81 26.17 -13.93
N ALA A 51 -16.58 26.55 -13.57
CA ALA A 51 -15.85 27.63 -14.19
C ALA A 51 -15.62 27.42 -15.70
N THR A 52 -15.59 26.17 -16.19
CA THR A 52 -15.44 25.90 -17.63
C THR A 52 -16.65 26.34 -18.45
N ALA A 53 -17.83 26.51 -17.83
CA ALA A 53 -19.02 27.08 -18.48
C ALA A 53 -19.22 28.58 -18.21
N GLY A 54 -18.27 29.21 -17.52
CA GLY A 54 -18.25 30.64 -17.21
C GLY A 54 -18.70 30.98 -15.79
N ILE A 55 -18.43 32.22 -15.40
CA ILE A 55 -18.69 32.75 -14.04
C ILE A 55 -20.18 32.62 -13.67
N GLY A 56 -21.07 32.79 -14.65
CA GLY A 56 -22.52 32.64 -14.48
C GLY A 56 -22.97 31.21 -14.12
N ALA A 57 -22.12 30.19 -14.24
CA ALA A 57 -22.44 28.83 -13.81
C ALA A 57 -22.08 28.55 -12.34
N LEU A 58 -21.29 29.42 -11.68
CA LEU A 58 -20.79 29.19 -10.33
C LEU A 58 -21.90 29.15 -9.26
N TRP A 59 -23.07 29.72 -9.53
CA TRP A 59 -24.22 29.64 -8.60
C TRP A 59 -24.73 28.22 -8.41
N TYR A 60 -24.52 27.32 -9.38
CA TYR A 60 -24.86 25.90 -9.25
C TYR A 60 -24.05 25.20 -8.16
N SER A 61 -22.96 25.79 -7.66
CA SER A 61 -22.19 25.24 -6.55
C SER A 61 -23.04 25.02 -5.29
N LEU A 62 -23.96 25.94 -4.97
CA LEU A 62 -24.85 25.82 -3.81
C LEU A 62 -25.81 24.62 -3.88
N PRO A 63 -26.67 24.48 -4.92
CA PRO A 63 -27.57 23.34 -5.01
C PRO A 63 -26.79 22.02 -5.13
N ILE A 64 -25.66 21.99 -5.84
CA ILE A 64 -24.80 20.80 -5.91
C ILE A 64 -24.27 20.42 -4.53
N SER A 65 -23.73 21.38 -3.76
CA SER A 65 -23.27 21.14 -2.40
C SER A 65 -24.40 20.67 -1.48
N GLY A 66 -25.62 21.17 -1.67
CA GLY A 66 -26.82 20.69 -0.97
C GLY A 66 -27.14 19.21 -1.26
N VAL A 67 -27.08 18.79 -2.53
CA VAL A 67 -27.28 17.38 -2.92
C VAL A 67 -26.15 16.50 -2.38
N ILE A 68 -24.91 16.97 -2.38
CA ILE A 68 -23.77 16.25 -1.79
C ILE A 68 -23.94 16.13 -0.27
N ALA A 69 -24.37 17.18 0.42
CA ALA A 69 -24.67 17.11 1.86
C ALA A 69 -25.79 16.10 2.17
N LEU A 70 -26.83 16.04 1.32
CA LEU A 70 -27.87 15.00 1.44
C LEU A 70 -27.28 13.60 1.25
N LEU A 71 -26.40 13.41 0.26
CA LEU A 71 -25.70 12.15 0.03
C LEU A 71 -24.86 11.75 1.25
N LEU A 72 -24.17 12.70 1.89
CA LEU A 72 -23.42 12.47 3.13
C LEU A 72 -24.34 11.97 4.26
N VAL A 73 -25.55 12.54 4.41
CA VAL A 73 -26.51 12.07 5.42
C VAL A 73 -26.84 10.59 5.20
N PHE A 74 -27.18 10.19 3.98
CA PHE A 74 -27.45 8.78 3.65
C PHE A 74 -26.22 7.89 3.89
N LEU A 75 -25.03 8.37 3.50
CA LEU A 75 -23.77 7.65 3.69
C LEU A 75 -23.50 7.38 5.18
N ILE A 76 -23.57 8.40 6.03
CA ILE A 76 -23.35 8.29 7.48
C ILE A 76 -24.40 7.40 8.13
N MET A 77 -25.67 7.52 7.76
CA MET A 77 -26.72 6.65 8.29
C MET A 77 -26.46 5.19 7.96
N SER A 78 -26.10 4.88 6.72
CA SER A 78 -25.81 3.51 6.30
C SER A 78 -24.53 2.96 6.92
N TYR A 79 -23.45 3.75 7.01
CA TYR A 79 -22.21 3.29 7.65
C TYR A 79 -22.38 3.03 9.14
N ARG A 80 -23.26 3.77 9.83
CA ARG A 80 -23.63 3.46 11.22
C ARG A 80 -24.34 2.12 11.35
N GLN A 81 -25.10 1.69 10.33
CA GLN A 81 -25.73 0.37 10.28
C GLN A 81 -24.71 -0.72 9.97
N ILE A 82 -23.79 -0.46 9.04
CA ILE A 82 -22.68 -1.38 8.71
C ILE A 82 -21.84 -1.67 9.95
N VAL A 83 -21.42 -0.63 10.68
CA VAL A 83 -20.62 -0.79 11.91
C VAL A 83 -21.38 -1.59 12.98
N ALA A 84 -22.71 -1.45 13.06
CA ALA A 84 -23.52 -2.26 13.96
C ALA A 84 -23.56 -3.74 13.54
N ALA A 85 -23.64 -4.00 12.23
CA ALA A 85 -23.72 -5.35 11.67
C ALA A 85 -22.36 -6.08 11.60
N TYR A 86 -21.24 -5.36 11.68
CA TYR A 86 -19.88 -5.88 11.60
C TYR A 86 -18.97 -5.27 12.69
N PRO A 87 -19.09 -5.72 13.96
CA PRO A 87 -18.32 -5.17 15.09
C PRO A 87 -16.80 -5.36 14.96
N ASN A 88 -16.38 -6.41 14.25
CA ASN A 88 -14.97 -6.71 14.02
C ASN A 88 -14.36 -5.90 12.86
N GLY A 89 -15.12 -5.00 12.24
CA GLY A 89 -14.69 -4.23 11.07
C GLY A 89 -14.57 -5.11 9.81
N GLY A 90 -13.68 -4.71 8.89
CA GLY A 90 -13.35 -5.47 7.67
C GLY A 90 -13.70 -4.80 6.35
N GLY A 91 -14.42 -3.67 6.38
CA GLY A 91 -14.69 -2.84 5.21
C GLY A 91 -15.50 -3.52 4.10
N ALA A 92 -15.63 -2.83 2.98
CA ALA A 92 -16.43 -3.29 1.83
C ALA A 92 -15.99 -4.68 1.32
N TYR A 93 -14.69 -5.02 1.42
CA TYR A 93 -14.15 -6.31 1.02
C TYR A 93 -14.76 -7.47 1.84
N VAL A 94 -14.66 -7.43 3.17
CA VAL A 94 -15.15 -8.50 4.05
C VAL A 94 -16.67 -8.59 4.01
N ILE A 95 -17.34 -7.44 4.03
CA ILE A 95 -18.80 -7.36 4.00
C ILE A 95 -19.35 -7.92 2.68
N GLY A 96 -18.72 -7.57 1.55
CA GLY A 96 -19.06 -8.10 0.23
C GLY A 96 -18.83 -9.60 0.13
N ARG A 97 -17.75 -10.12 0.74
CA ARG A 97 -17.44 -11.56 0.74
C ARG A 97 -18.51 -12.38 1.45
N ASP A 98 -18.91 -11.94 2.64
CA ASP A 98 -19.92 -12.62 3.46
C ASP A 98 -21.31 -12.65 2.82
N THR A 99 -21.64 -11.66 1.97
CA THR A 99 -23.01 -11.45 1.50
C THR A 99 -23.19 -11.68 0.00
N LEU A 100 -22.29 -11.15 -0.83
CA LEU A 100 -22.37 -11.12 -2.29
C LEU A 100 -21.49 -12.18 -2.97
N GLY A 101 -20.51 -12.73 -2.26
CA GLY A 101 -19.58 -13.74 -2.77
C GLY A 101 -18.26 -13.15 -3.28
N ASN A 102 -17.47 -13.98 -3.97
CA ASN A 102 -16.08 -13.66 -4.29
C ASN A 102 -15.92 -12.52 -5.30
N PHE A 103 -16.70 -12.50 -6.37
CA PHE A 103 -16.51 -11.51 -7.44
C PHE A 103 -16.78 -10.07 -6.97
N PRO A 104 -17.91 -9.74 -6.31
CA PRO A 104 -18.14 -8.39 -5.80
C PRO A 104 -17.19 -8.01 -4.66
N SER A 105 -16.78 -8.98 -3.84
CA SER A 105 -15.76 -8.75 -2.81
C SER A 105 -14.41 -8.36 -3.42
N LEU A 106 -13.94 -9.09 -4.45
CA LEU A 106 -12.71 -8.77 -5.16
C LEU A 106 -12.77 -7.41 -5.85
N LEU A 107 -13.92 -7.06 -6.43
CA LEU A 107 -14.14 -5.74 -7.02
C LEU A 107 -13.98 -4.64 -5.96
N ALA A 108 -14.58 -4.82 -4.77
CA ALA A 108 -14.41 -3.89 -3.65
C ALA A 108 -12.96 -3.83 -3.16
N GLY A 109 -12.27 -4.98 -3.08
CA GLY A 109 -10.86 -5.05 -2.69
C GLY A 109 -9.95 -4.32 -3.67
N ALA A 110 -10.12 -4.56 -4.98
CA ALA A 110 -9.38 -3.88 -6.03
C ALA A 110 -9.65 -2.36 -6.02
N ALA A 111 -10.92 -1.97 -5.90
CA ALA A 111 -11.32 -0.58 -5.81
C ALA A 111 -10.68 0.12 -4.60
N LEU A 112 -10.70 -0.51 -3.41
CA LEU A 112 -10.06 0.04 -2.20
C LEU A 112 -8.53 0.11 -2.29
N LEU A 113 -7.86 -0.83 -2.96
CA LEU A 113 -6.40 -0.77 -3.15
C LEU A 113 -6.01 0.40 -4.05
N VAL A 114 -6.77 0.62 -5.14
CA VAL A 114 -6.60 1.79 -6.00
C VAL A 114 -6.91 3.07 -5.24
N ASP A 115 -8.00 3.05 -4.48
CA ASP A 115 -8.44 4.16 -3.65
C ASP A 115 -7.36 4.63 -2.67
N TYR A 116 -6.86 3.75 -1.80
CA TYR A 116 -5.77 4.09 -0.88
C TYR A 116 -4.52 4.65 -1.57
N THR A 117 -4.21 4.15 -2.76
CA THR A 117 -3.06 4.63 -3.56
C THR A 117 -3.28 6.05 -4.06
N LEU A 118 -4.51 6.35 -4.50
CA LEU A 118 -4.93 7.67 -4.92
C LEU A 118 -5.08 8.61 -3.73
N THR A 119 -5.58 8.18 -2.57
CA THR A 119 -5.69 8.98 -1.35
C THR A 119 -4.35 9.57 -0.94
N VAL A 120 -3.28 8.75 -0.91
CA VAL A 120 -1.92 9.25 -0.61
C VAL A 120 -1.49 10.30 -1.64
N SER A 121 -1.71 10.02 -2.92
CA SER A 121 -1.28 10.88 -4.02
C SER A 121 -2.04 12.22 -4.00
N VAL A 122 -3.36 12.19 -3.90
CA VAL A 122 -4.26 13.36 -3.83
C VAL A 122 -3.97 14.17 -2.59
N SER A 123 -3.91 13.54 -1.41
CA SER A 123 -3.74 14.26 -0.15
C SER A 123 -2.40 14.98 -0.09
N VAL A 124 -1.31 14.30 -0.44
CA VAL A 124 0.02 14.93 -0.44
C VAL A 124 0.09 16.05 -1.47
N THR A 125 -0.47 15.85 -2.67
CA THR A 125 -0.47 16.87 -3.72
C THR A 125 -1.31 18.10 -3.32
N ALA A 126 -2.48 17.90 -2.72
CA ALA A 126 -3.33 18.98 -2.22
C ALA A 126 -2.69 19.71 -1.03
N GLY A 127 -1.97 18.99 -0.16
CA GLY A 127 -1.23 19.60 0.94
C GLY A 127 -0.09 20.48 0.43
N VAL A 128 0.65 20.01 -0.57
CA VAL A 128 1.68 20.80 -1.25
C VAL A 128 1.06 22.01 -1.96
N ALA A 129 -0.10 21.88 -2.60
CA ALA A 129 -0.81 23.01 -3.22
C ALA A 129 -1.20 24.07 -2.18
N ALA A 130 -1.62 23.67 -0.97
CA ALA A 130 -1.89 24.60 0.12
C ALA A 130 -0.62 25.33 0.60
N LEU A 131 0.54 24.65 0.66
CA LEU A 131 1.82 25.30 0.97
C LEU A 131 2.27 26.25 -0.14
N VAL A 132 2.16 25.86 -1.40
CA VAL A 132 2.53 26.69 -2.56
C VAL A 132 1.64 27.93 -2.64
N SER A 133 0.37 27.82 -2.24
CA SER A 133 -0.55 28.97 -2.13
C SER A 133 -0.03 30.03 -1.15
N ALA A 134 0.64 29.62 -0.07
CA ALA A 134 1.27 30.55 0.87
C ALA A 134 2.69 30.97 0.47
N PHE A 135 3.42 30.10 -0.21
CA PHE A 135 4.80 30.32 -0.63
C PHE A 135 4.96 30.04 -2.13
N PRO A 136 4.60 31.01 -3.02
CA PRO A 136 4.56 30.78 -4.47
C PRO A 136 5.90 30.35 -5.09
N HIS A 137 7.02 30.73 -4.48
CA HIS A 137 8.38 30.33 -4.89
C HIS A 137 8.61 28.80 -4.85
N LEU A 138 7.76 28.05 -4.15
CA LEU A 138 7.81 26.59 -4.10
C LEU A 138 7.12 25.91 -5.30
N ALA A 139 6.39 26.65 -6.15
CA ALA A 139 5.64 26.10 -7.28
C ALA A 139 6.47 25.22 -8.24
N PRO A 140 7.74 25.54 -8.57
CA PRO A 140 8.56 24.65 -9.43
C PRO A 140 8.93 23.32 -8.77
N TYR A 141 8.84 23.23 -7.44
CA TYR A 141 9.27 22.08 -6.65
C TYR A 141 8.10 21.20 -6.17
N THR A 142 6.88 21.41 -6.66
CA THR A 142 5.67 20.67 -6.25
C THR A 142 5.85 19.15 -6.30
N VAL A 143 6.37 18.62 -7.41
CA VAL A 143 6.60 17.18 -7.59
C VAL A 143 7.66 16.67 -6.61
N VAL A 144 8.78 17.40 -6.47
CA VAL A 144 9.88 17.01 -5.59
C VAL A 144 9.44 16.99 -4.12
N LEU A 145 8.70 18.02 -3.70
CA LEU A 145 8.11 18.11 -2.37
C LEU A 145 7.14 16.96 -2.13
N GLY A 146 6.22 16.71 -3.08
CA GLY A 146 5.25 15.62 -2.97
C GLY A 146 5.90 14.25 -2.81
N VAL A 147 6.89 13.93 -3.66
CA VAL A 147 7.64 12.67 -3.56
C VAL A 147 8.42 12.60 -2.24
N ALA A 148 9.07 13.68 -1.82
CA ALA A 148 9.80 13.73 -0.55
C ALA A 148 8.88 13.47 0.66
N ILE A 149 7.68 14.04 0.66
CA ILE A 149 6.67 13.79 1.70
C ILE A 149 6.21 12.33 1.69
N VAL A 150 5.90 11.76 0.52
CA VAL A 150 5.53 10.33 0.43
C VAL A 150 6.65 9.43 0.93
N LEU A 151 7.91 9.72 0.59
CA LEU A 151 9.06 8.97 1.08
C LEU A 151 9.22 9.08 2.59
N LEU A 152 9.02 10.28 3.15
CA LEU A 152 9.05 10.52 4.60
C LEU A 152 7.94 9.72 5.29
N LEU A 153 6.70 9.78 4.80
CA LEU A 153 5.58 9.01 5.34
C LEU A 153 5.83 7.49 5.24
N THR A 154 6.39 7.03 4.12
CA THR A 154 6.79 5.63 3.92
C THR A 154 7.82 5.21 4.96
N MET A 155 8.84 6.04 5.20
CA MET A 155 9.90 5.78 6.18
C MET A 155 9.38 5.77 7.62
N VAL A 156 8.51 6.71 7.99
CA VAL A 156 7.85 6.75 9.31
C VAL A 156 7.04 5.47 9.55
N ASN A 157 6.25 5.04 8.56
CA ASN A 157 5.44 3.83 8.66
C ASN A 157 6.28 2.54 8.69
N LEU A 158 7.37 2.47 7.91
CA LEU A 158 8.29 1.33 7.91
C LEU A 158 9.05 1.20 9.24
N ARG A 159 9.40 2.31 9.87
CA ARG A 159 10.01 2.33 11.21
C ARG A 159 9.05 1.85 12.30
N GLY A 160 7.76 1.76 11.98
CA GLY A 160 6.73 1.42 12.94
C GLY A 160 6.69 2.42 14.08
N VAL A 161 6.92 3.71 13.78
CA VAL A 161 6.73 4.80 14.74
C VAL A 161 5.22 4.84 15.04
N ARG A 162 4.79 3.98 15.96
CA ARG A 162 3.42 3.89 16.47
C ARG A 162 3.16 5.04 17.45
N GLU A 163 3.61 6.23 17.09
CA GLU A 163 3.53 7.39 17.97
C GLU A 163 2.08 7.79 18.20
N SER A 164 1.84 8.09 19.47
CA SER A 164 0.57 8.20 20.14
C SER A 164 -0.45 9.02 19.36
N ALA A 165 -1.69 8.54 19.33
CA ALA A 165 -2.91 9.26 18.93
C ALA A 165 -2.93 10.76 19.25
N GLN A 166 -2.26 11.15 20.33
CA GLN A 166 -2.11 12.52 20.83
C GLN A 166 -1.34 13.44 19.87
N LEU A 167 -0.33 12.96 19.15
CA LEU A 167 0.46 13.79 18.21
C LEU A 167 -0.35 14.15 16.95
N PHE A 168 -1.27 13.28 16.52
CA PHE A 168 -2.15 13.55 15.38
C PHE A 168 -3.39 14.39 15.73
N ALA A 169 -3.79 14.42 17.00
CA ALA A 169 -4.99 15.15 17.43
C ALA A 169 -4.87 16.67 17.28
N GLY A 170 -3.69 17.25 17.56
CA GLY A 170 -3.48 18.70 17.52
C GLY A 170 -3.84 19.33 16.16
N PRO A 171 -3.17 18.93 15.06
CA PRO A 171 -3.44 19.51 13.74
C PRO A 171 -4.88 19.29 13.25
N VAL A 172 -5.50 18.16 13.58
CA VAL A 172 -6.86 17.83 13.14
C VAL A 172 -7.89 18.75 13.77
N TYR A 173 -7.86 18.92 15.10
CA TYR A 173 -8.80 19.79 15.78
C TYR A 173 -8.55 21.27 15.49
N LEU A 174 -7.28 21.66 15.33
CA LEU A 174 -6.94 23.00 14.89
C LEU A 174 -7.50 23.29 13.50
N PHE A 175 -7.39 22.37 12.55
CA PHE A 175 -8.00 22.50 11.23
C PHE A 175 -9.52 22.69 11.30
N ILE A 176 -10.22 21.80 12.03
CA ILE A 176 -11.68 21.91 12.22
C ILE A 176 -12.05 23.29 12.78
N LEU A 177 -11.36 23.72 13.84
CA LEU A 177 -11.60 25.02 14.46
C LEU A 177 -11.38 26.16 13.47
N MET A 178 -10.27 26.16 12.73
CA MET A 178 -9.96 27.21 11.76
C MET A 178 -11.02 27.29 10.65
N ILE A 179 -11.47 26.16 10.10
CA ILE A 179 -12.52 26.18 9.08
C ILE A 179 -13.84 26.67 9.66
N LEU A 180 -14.24 26.21 10.84
CA LEU A 180 -15.48 26.68 11.47
C LEU A 180 -15.44 28.18 11.79
N VAL A 181 -14.30 28.70 12.24
CA VAL A 181 -14.10 30.14 12.44
C VAL A 181 -14.16 30.89 11.11
N MET A 182 -13.50 30.38 10.06
CA MET A 182 -13.56 30.99 8.72
C MET A 182 -14.99 31.04 8.17
N VAL A 183 -15.77 29.97 8.36
CA VAL A 183 -17.18 29.92 7.99
C VAL A 183 -17.99 30.94 8.81
N ALA A 184 -17.86 30.94 10.14
CA ALA A 184 -18.61 31.84 11.01
C ALA A 184 -18.32 33.32 10.69
N VAL A 185 -17.04 33.69 10.56
CA VAL A 185 -16.63 35.05 10.23
C VAL A 185 -17.05 35.41 8.80
N GLY A 186 -16.85 34.52 7.82
CA GLY A 186 -17.24 34.77 6.43
C GLY A 186 -18.75 34.96 6.21
N LEU A 187 -19.60 34.40 7.09
CA LEU A 187 -21.04 34.63 7.05
C LEU A 187 -21.45 36.01 7.60
N VAL A 188 -20.69 36.55 8.56
CA VAL A 188 -20.99 37.81 9.25
C VAL A 188 -20.34 39.01 8.55
N VAL A 189 -19.11 38.85 8.03
CA VAL A 189 -18.36 39.93 7.39
C VAL A 189 -19.12 40.47 6.16
N PRO A 190 -19.32 41.80 6.05
CA PRO A 190 -19.95 42.39 4.88
C PRO A 190 -19.15 42.06 3.62
N ALA A 191 -19.83 41.59 2.57
CA ALA A 191 -19.20 41.29 1.28
C ALA A 191 -18.70 42.54 0.52
N ALA A 192 -18.64 43.71 1.18
CA ALA A 192 -18.40 45.02 0.60
C ALA A 192 -17.01 45.21 -0.04
N HIS A 193 -16.04 44.34 0.28
CA HIS A 193 -14.69 44.33 -0.32
C HIS A 193 -14.52 43.34 -1.48
N ALA A 194 -15.58 42.60 -1.87
CA ALA A 194 -15.55 41.81 -3.10
C ALA A 194 -15.63 42.76 -4.30
N PRO A 195 -14.83 42.59 -5.37
CA PRO A 195 -14.99 43.35 -6.60
C PRO A 195 -16.45 43.26 -7.03
N ARG A 196 -17.12 44.42 -7.15
CA ARG A 196 -18.49 44.49 -7.68
C ARG A 196 -18.44 44.08 -9.14
N LEU A 197 -18.63 42.79 -9.43
CA LEU A 197 -19.03 42.38 -10.76
C LEU A 197 -20.37 43.07 -11.07
N PRO A 198 -20.58 43.55 -12.31
CA PRO A 198 -21.77 44.30 -12.67
C PRO A 198 -23.04 43.51 -12.32
N ALA A 199 -24.03 44.24 -11.81
CA ALA A 199 -25.30 43.71 -11.32
C ALA A 199 -25.89 42.66 -12.27
N TYR A 200 -26.27 41.52 -11.70
CA TYR A 200 -26.91 40.39 -12.36
C TYR A 200 -28.04 40.87 -13.29
N PHE A 201 -27.86 40.69 -14.60
CA PHE A 201 -29.01 40.41 -15.46
C PHE A 201 -29.56 39.04 -15.07
N ALA A 202 -30.88 38.88 -15.17
CA ALA A 202 -31.62 37.64 -14.89
C ALA A 202 -30.87 36.38 -15.36
N PRO A 203 -31.06 35.21 -14.69
CA PRO A 203 -30.38 33.97 -15.03
C PRO A 203 -30.81 33.51 -16.43
N THR A 204 -30.15 34.04 -17.45
CA THR A 204 -29.98 33.33 -18.70
C THR A 204 -29.06 32.19 -18.31
N VAL A 205 -29.64 30.98 -18.17
CA VAL A 205 -28.84 29.76 -18.13
C VAL A 205 -27.88 29.89 -19.31
N PRO A 206 -26.56 30.01 -19.09
CA PRO A 206 -25.64 30.10 -20.20
C PRO A 206 -25.97 28.90 -21.10
N SER A 207 -26.15 29.12 -22.40
CA SER A 207 -26.49 28.04 -23.35
C SER A 207 -25.47 26.90 -23.34
N THR A 208 -24.34 27.09 -22.65
CA THR A 208 -23.24 26.18 -22.37
C THR A 208 -23.40 25.31 -21.10
N VAL A 209 -24.32 25.61 -20.16
CA VAL A 209 -24.54 24.75 -18.98
C VAL A 209 -25.42 23.57 -19.36
N THR A 210 -24.78 22.45 -19.69
CA THR A 210 -25.46 21.19 -19.96
C THR A 210 -25.77 20.43 -18.67
N PHE A 211 -26.82 19.61 -18.69
CA PHE A 211 -27.11 18.68 -17.59
C PHE A 211 -25.90 17.79 -17.24
N LEU A 212 -25.13 17.40 -18.27
CA LEU A 212 -23.89 16.63 -18.12
C LEU A 212 -22.83 17.39 -17.31
N LEU A 213 -22.71 18.72 -17.48
CA LEU A 213 -21.78 19.54 -16.71
C LEU A 213 -22.15 19.58 -15.23
N VAL A 214 -23.44 19.75 -14.90
CA VAL A 214 -23.93 19.73 -13.52
C VAL A 214 -23.63 18.38 -12.87
N LEU A 215 -23.90 17.27 -13.57
CA LEU A 215 -23.56 15.93 -13.11
C LEU A 215 -22.05 15.75 -12.90
N ARG A 216 -21.22 16.30 -13.79
CA ARG A 216 -19.77 16.26 -13.67
C ARG A 216 -19.26 17.07 -12.48
N ALA A 217 -19.83 18.25 -12.22
CA ALA A 217 -19.50 19.07 -11.06
C ALA A 217 -19.93 18.36 -9.76
N PHE A 218 -21.12 17.74 -9.75
CA PHE A 218 -21.60 16.90 -8.66
C PHE A 218 -20.67 15.72 -8.37
N SER A 219 -20.29 14.95 -9.39
CA SER A 219 -19.35 13.83 -9.27
C SER A 219 -18.00 14.29 -8.73
N SER A 220 -17.50 15.45 -9.18
CA SER A 220 -16.24 16.02 -8.69
C SER A 220 -16.30 16.44 -7.22
N GLY A 221 -17.36 17.16 -6.83
CA GLY A 221 -17.57 17.60 -5.45
C GLY A 221 -17.83 16.45 -4.48
N SER A 222 -18.39 15.34 -4.97
CA SER A 222 -18.64 14.14 -4.15
C SER A 222 -17.34 13.56 -3.55
N SER A 223 -16.17 13.85 -4.13
CA SER A 223 -14.86 13.52 -3.55
C SER A 223 -14.64 14.12 -2.15
N ALA A 224 -15.42 15.11 -1.74
CA ALA A 224 -15.45 15.67 -0.39
C ALA A 224 -15.92 14.67 0.69
N LEU A 225 -16.64 13.60 0.31
CA LEU A 225 -17.34 12.70 1.23
C LEU A 225 -16.60 11.38 1.50
N THR A 226 -15.38 11.31 1.00
CA THR A 226 -14.52 10.13 1.01
C THR A 226 -13.85 9.95 2.37
N GLY A 227 -13.31 8.77 2.68
CA GLY A 227 -12.66 8.51 3.97
C GLY A 227 -13.61 8.22 5.15
N VAL A 228 -14.93 8.24 4.94
CA VAL A 228 -15.93 7.84 5.95
C VAL A 228 -15.76 6.36 6.32
N GLU A 229 -15.33 5.54 5.37
CA GLU A 229 -15.04 4.12 5.55
C GLU A 229 -13.88 3.85 6.51
N ALA A 230 -12.96 4.80 6.72
CA ALA A 230 -11.82 4.61 7.61
C ALA A 230 -12.26 4.31 9.06
N ILE A 231 -13.31 5.00 9.55
CA ILE A 231 -13.89 4.69 10.87
C ILE A 231 -14.52 3.30 10.89
N SER A 232 -15.17 2.89 9.80
CA SER A 232 -15.81 1.57 9.70
C SER A 232 -14.80 0.41 9.65
N ASN A 233 -13.62 0.67 9.10
CA ASN A 233 -12.50 -0.28 9.09
C ASN A 233 -11.81 -0.34 10.46
N GLY A 234 -11.77 0.79 11.17
CA GLY A 234 -11.09 0.95 12.46
C GLY A 234 -11.90 0.62 13.71
N VAL A 235 -13.09 -0.01 13.60
CA VAL A 235 -13.94 -0.34 14.77
C VAL A 235 -13.17 -1.11 15.87
N PRO A 236 -12.31 -2.11 15.56
CA PRO A 236 -11.55 -2.84 16.59
C PRO A 236 -10.55 -1.98 17.38
N LEU A 237 -10.20 -0.79 16.88
CA LEU A 237 -9.26 0.11 17.54
C LEU A 237 -9.90 0.87 18.71
N PHE A 238 -11.23 0.96 18.78
CA PHE A 238 -11.93 1.68 19.83
C PHE A 238 -11.97 0.92 21.16
N LYS A 239 -11.94 1.65 22.29
CA LYS A 239 -12.23 1.12 23.63
C LYS A 239 -13.66 0.60 23.72
N GLU A 240 -13.87 -0.45 24.50
CA GLU A 240 -15.22 -0.97 24.73
C GLU A 240 -16.14 0.07 25.40
N PRO A 241 -17.41 0.20 25.00
CA PRO A 241 -18.09 -0.52 23.90
C PRO A 241 -17.72 0.03 22.50
N GLY A 242 -16.96 -0.73 21.71
CA GLY A 242 -16.30 -0.23 20.48
C GLY A 242 -17.29 0.23 19.40
N THR A 243 -18.30 -0.60 19.12
CA THR A 243 -19.36 -0.32 18.14
C THR A 243 -20.14 0.96 18.45
N ARG A 244 -20.46 1.22 19.72
CA ARG A 244 -21.19 2.44 20.10
C ARG A 244 -20.32 3.68 19.86
N ARG A 245 -19.05 3.65 20.26
CA ARG A 245 -18.12 4.76 20.06
C ARG A 245 -17.88 5.05 18.58
N ALA A 246 -17.67 4.01 17.76
CA ALA A 246 -17.49 4.17 16.32
C ALA A 246 -18.73 4.78 15.64
N ARG A 247 -19.95 4.39 16.04
CA ARG A 247 -21.20 4.98 15.53
C ARG A 247 -21.37 6.44 15.93
N THR A 248 -20.95 6.82 17.13
CA THR A 248 -20.93 8.23 17.57
C THR A 248 -19.86 9.03 16.83
N ALA A 249 -18.68 8.45 16.60
CA ALA A 249 -17.62 9.07 15.83
C ALA A 249 -18.06 9.36 14.38
N LEU A 250 -18.77 8.42 13.73
CA LEU A 250 -19.38 8.63 12.41
C LEU A 250 -20.38 9.80 12.39
N LEU A 251 -21.20 9.95 13.44
CA LEU A 251 -22.12 11.09 13.53
C LEU A 251 -21.37 12.42 13.65
N LEU A 252 -20.37 12.48 14.53
CA LEU A 252 -19.54 13.68 14.71
C LEU A 252 -18.78 14.02 13.42
N LEU A 253 -18.23 13.01 12.75
CA LEU A 253 -17.60 13.16 11.44
C LEU A 253 -18.58 13.79 10.45
N GLY A 254 -19.78 13.22 10.29
CA GLY A 254 -20.79 13.72 9.38
C GLY A 254 -21.21 15.16 9.68
N LEU A 255 -21.34 15.51 10.97
CA LEU A 255 -21.67 16.85 11.42
C LEU A 255 -20.57 17.85 11.09
N PHE A 256 -19.31 17.57 11.46
CA PHE A 256 -18.19 18.46 11.19
C PHE A 256 -17.95 18.60 9.69
N LEU A 257 -17.86 17.48 8.96
CA LEU A 257 -17.64 17.46 7.53
C LEU A 257 -18.75 18.20 6.78
N GLY A 258 -20.01 17.90 7.09
CA GLY A 258 -21.16 18.54 6.44
C GLY A 258 -21.20 20.05 6.71
N THR A 259 -20.98 20.47 7.95
CA THR A 259 -20.97 21.90 8.32
C THR A 259 -19.81 22.64 7.64
N MET A 260 -18.61 22.06 7.66
CA MET A 260 -17.43 22.64 7.04
C MET A 260 -17.60 22.75 5.51
N PHE A 261 -18.03 21.68 4.85
CA PHE A 261 -18.18 21.64 3.38
C PHE A 261 -19.30 22.55 2.85
N VAL A 262 -20.49 22.53 3.49
CA VAL A 262 -21.58 23.44 3.11
C VAL A 262 -21.18 24.87 3.45
N GLY A 263 -20.60 25.09 4.62
CA GLY A 263 -20.11 26.40 5.06
C GLY A 263 -19.13 27.02 4.09
N THR A 264 -18.09 26.28 3.68
CA THR A 264 -17.08 26.74 2.71
C THR A 264 -17.70 27.00 1.34
N SER A 265 -18.66 26.18 0.91
CA SER A 265 -19.38 26.39 -0.36
C SER A 265 -20.24 27.66 -0.34
N VAL A 266 -20.92 27.95 0.78
CA VAL A 266 -21.75 29.15 0.95
C VAL A 266 -20.89 30.41 0.94
N ILE A 267 -19.77 30.44 1.68
CA ILE A 267 -18.89 31.61 1.67
C ILE A 267 -18.19 31.77 0.33
N ALA A 268 -17.79 30.69 -0.35
CA ALA A 268 -17.22 30.75 -1.70
C ALA A 268 -18.18 31.37 -2.70
N TYR A 269 -19.47 30.99 -2.63
CA TYR A 269 -20.52 31.61 -3.43
C TYR A 269 -20.71 33.10 -3.08
N ARG A 270 -20.80 33.43 -1.78
CA ARG A 270 -21.00 34.81 -1.29
C ARG A 270 -19.90 35.77 -1.71
N PHE A 271 -18.64 35.32 -1.72
CA PHE A 271 -17.49 36.11 -2.12
C PHE A 271 -17.13 35.98 -3.60
N HIS A 272 -17.94 35.27 -4.39
CA HIS A 272 -17.72 35.04 -5.82
C HIS A 272 -16.31 34.52 -6.16
N ILE A 273 -15.84 33.56 -5.37
CA ILE A 273 -14.51 32.98 -5.55
C ILE A 273 -14.43 32.23 -6.88
N VAL A 274 -13.44 32.59 -7.70
CA VAL A 274 -13.15 31.95 -8.98
C VAL A 274 -11.83 31.17 -8.86
N PRO A 275 -11.80 29.87 -9.16
CA PRO A 275 -10.57 29.09 -9.13
C PRO A 275 -9.59 29.63 -10.18
N ASN A 276 -8.33 29.82 -9.79
CA ASN A 276 -7.30 30.43 -10.63
C ASN A 276 -6.09 29.51 -10.88
N GLY A 277 -6.13 28.25 -10.40
CA GLY A 277 -5.08 27.24 -10.58
C GLY A 277 -3.78 27.46 -9.79
N HIS A 278 -3.59 28.63 -9.17
CA HIS A 278 -2.37 28.98 -8.43
C HIS A 278 -2.56 28.98 -6.92
N VAL A 279 -3.75 29.37 -6.46
CA VAL A 279 -4.11 29.48 -5.05
C VAL A 279 -5.36 28.65 -4.82
N THR A 280 -5.31 27.75 -3.84
CA THR A 280 -6.46 26.91 -3.50
C THR A 280 -7.65 27.77 -3.05
N VAL A 281 -8.88 27.31 -3.28
CA VAL A 281 -10.10 28.05 -2.93
C VAL A 281 -10.16 28.34 -1.43
N LEU A 282 -9.68 27.42 -0.61
CA LEU A 282 -9.56 27.62 0.84
C LEU A 282 -8.68 28.83 1.18
N GLN A 283 -7.55 28.99 0.48
CA GLN A 283 -6.59 30.07 0.72
C GLN A 283 -7.08 31.39 0.12
N GLN A 284 -7.80 31.33 -1.00
CA GLN A 284 -8.50 32.50 -1.52
C GLN A 284 -9.53 33.02 -0.52
N LEU A 285 -10.32 32.14 0.10
CA LEU A 285 -11.28 32.51 1.14
C LEU A 285 -10.58 33.12 2.36
N ALA A 286 -9.50 32.49 2.83
CA ALA A 286 -8.73 33.03 3.95
C ALA A 286 -8.16 34.42 3.65
N ALA A 287 -7.63 34.64 2.44
CA ALA A 287 -7.12 35.93 2.01
C ALA A 287 -8.23 37.00 1.92
N HIS A 288 -9.43 36.65 1.45
CA HIS A 288 -10.56 37.58 1.37
C HIS A 288 -11.13 37.94 2.75
N ILE A 289 -11.18 36.99 3.69
CA ILE A 289 -11.82 37.18 5.00
C ILE A 289 -10.84 37.78 6.03
N PHE A 290 -9.59 37.29 6.05
CA PHE A 290 -8.60 37.63 7.09
C PHE A 290 -7.36 38.34 6.54
N GLY A 291 -7.24 38.53 5.22
CA GLY A 291 -6.02 39.03 4.58
C GLY A 291 -4.88 38.00 4.59
N GLN A 292 -3.71 38.39 4.06
CA GLN A 292 -2.49 37.57 4.07
C GLN A 292 -1.72 37.67 5.39
N GLY A 293 -2.43 37.49 6.51
CA GLY A 293 -1.86 37.55 7.86
C GLY A 293 -1.54 36.17 8.46
N LEU A 294 -1.38 36.12 9.79
CA LEU A 294 -1.08 34.88 10.53
C LEU A 294 -2.05 33.75 10.21
N PHE A 295 -3.35 34.05 10.08
CA PHE A 295 -4.38 33.04 9.79
C PHE A 295 -4.14 32.35 8.44
N PHE A 296 -3.78 33.10 7.40
CA PHE A 296 -3.54 32.59 6.05
C PHE A 296 -2.36 31.61 5.99
N TYR A 297 -1.22 31.97 6.61
CA TYR A 297 -0.06 31.10 6.68
C TYR A 297 -0.30 29.88 7.58
N LEU A 298 -0.90 30.09 8.75
CA LEU A 298 -1.23 29.00 9.67
C LEU A 298 -2.18 27.99 9.02
N LEU A 299 -3.20 28.47 8.29
CA LEU A 299 -4.15 27.60 7.60
C LEU A 299 -3.44 26.72 6.57
N SER A 300 -2.46 27.26 5.87
CA SER A 300 -1.65 26.52 4.88
C SER A 300 -0.85 25.38 5.51
N PHE A 301 -0.13 25.65 6.60
CA PHE A 301 0.61 24.61 7.32
C PHE A 301 -0.31 23.56 7.95
N VAL A 302 -1.43 23.99 8.53
CA VAL A 302 -2.40 23.08 9.16
C VAL A 302 -3.10 22.22 8.10
N THR A 303 -3.43 22.78 6.93
CA THR A 303 -4.02 22.04 5.80
C THR A 303 -3.05 20.98 5.27
N MET A 304 -1.78 21.34 5.10
CA MET A 304 -0.72 20.38 4.74
C MET A 304 -0.56 19.28 5.79
N ALA A 305 -0.59 19.63 7.08
CA ALA A 305 -0.47 18.67 8.16
C ALA A 305 -1.65 17.68 8.17
N ILE A 306 -2.90 18.15 8.10
CA ILE A 306 -4.07 17.26 8.11
C ILE A 306 -4.11 16.36 6.87
N LEU A 307 -3.73 16.86 5.69
CA LEU A 307 -3.65 16.05 4.46
C LEU A 307 -2.51 15.02 4.51
N SER A 308 -1.39 15.35 5.16
CA SER A 308 -0.32 14.37 5.42
C SER A 308 -0.78 13.27 6.38
N ILE A 309 -1.59 13.62 7.38
CA ILE A 309 -2.23 12.66 8.29
C ILE A 309 -3.30 11.82 7.55
N ALA A 310 -4.05 12.42 6.62
CA ALA A 310 -4.98 11.70 5.75
C ALA A 310 -4.26 10.62 4.93
N ALA A 311 -3.14 10.97 4.29
CA ALA A 311 -2.28 10.01 3.59
C ALA A 311 -1.80 8.88 4.52
N ASN A 312 -1.49 9.19 5.78
CA ASN A 312 -1.11 8.18 6.77
C ASN A 312 -2.23 7.15 7.07
N THR A 313 -3.50 7.54 6.96
CA THR A 313 -4.65 6.62 7.06
C THR A 313 -4.56 5.50 6.02
N SER A 314 -4.13 5.84 4.80
CA SER A 314 -3.93 4.86 3.72
C SER A 314 -2.73 3.94 3.96
N PHE A 315 -1.64 4.48 4.53
CA PHE A 315 -0.50 3.66 4.98
C PHE A 315 -0.86 2.69 6.11
N ALA A 316 -1.91 2.98 6.89
CA ALA A 316 -2.47 2.04 7.85
C ALA A 316 -3.45 1.04 7.19
N GLY A 317 -4.29 1.49 6.26
CA GLY A 317 -5.38 0.70 5.66
C GLY A 317 -4.95 -0.26 4.55
N PHE A 318 -4.16 0.21 3.58
CA PHE A 318 -3.74 -0.59 2.41
C PHE A 318 -3.01 -1.89 2.81
N PRO A 319 -2.00 -1.86 3.70
CA PRO A 319 -1.27 -3.09 4.01
C PRO A 319 -2.12 -4.12 4.77
N GLN A 320 -3.11 -3.65 5.55
CA GLN A 320 -4.07 -4.52 6.23
C GLN A 320 -5.01 -5.19 5.23
N LEU A 321 -5.55 -4.44 4.26
CA LEU A 321 -6.39 -4.99 3.20
C LEU A 321 -5.61 -5.99 2.33
N ALA A 322 -4.40 -5.63 1.90
CA ALA A 322 -3.53 -6.50 1.12
C ALA A 322 -3.22 -7.81 1.88
N SER A 323 -2.96 -7.73 3.19
CA SER A 323 -2.80 -8.91 4.04
C SER A 323 -4.07 -9.76 4.11
N LEU A 324 -5.26 -9.16 4.19
CA LEU A 324 -6.53 -9.91 4.23
C LEU A 324 -6.75 -10.66 2.92
N MET A 325 -6.55 -9.99 1.78
CA MET A 325 -6.68 -10.61 0.45
C MET A 325 -5.61 -11.68 0.20
N ALA A 326 -4.40 -11.50 0.74
CA ALA A 326 -3.34 -12.50 0.63
C ALA A 326 -3.60 -13.75 1.48
N ARG A 327 -4.24 -13.62 2.65
CA ARG A 327 -4.71 -14.76 3.46
C ARG A 327 -5.78 -15.57 2.73
N ASP A 328 -6.64 -14.87 1.98
CA ASP A 328 -7.64 -15.48 1.11
C ASP A 328 -7.05 -16.02 -0.22
N GLN A 329 -5.71 -16.02 -0.37
CA GLN A 329 -4.98 -16.52 -1.54
C GLN A 329 -5.22 -15.74 -2.84
N TRP A 330 -5.75 -14.51 -2.75
CA TRP A 330 -5.93 -13.62 -3.91
C TRP A 330 -4.73 -12.74 -4.20
N MET A 331 -3.83 -12.56 -3.23
CA MET A 331 -2.59 -11.79 -3.37
C MET A 331 -1.36 -12.64 -2.98
N PRO A 332 -0.15 -12.25 -3.42
CA PRO A 332 1.07 -12.94 -3.07
C PRO A 332 1.25 -13.11 -1.56
N ARG A 333 1.68 -14.31 -1.11
CA ARG A 333 1.88 -14.63 0.32
C ARG A 333 2.82 -13.66 1.05
N MET A 334 3.68 -12.94 0.34
CA MET A 334 4.56 -11.90 0.90
C MET A 334 3.80 -10.77 1.63
N PHE A 335 2.52 -10.53 1.31
CA PHE A 335 1.71 -9.52 2.00
C PHE A 335 1.12 -10.01 3.34
N VAL A 336 1.16 -11.32 3.61
CA VAL A 336 0.73 -11.89 4.92
C VAL A 336 1.80 -11.67 5.99
N ALA A 337 3.08 -11.65 5.59
CA ALA A 337 4.20 -11.54 6.50
C ALA A 337 4.27 -10.15 7.13
N ARG A 338 4.35 -10.11 8.47
CA ARG A 338 4.74 -8.91 9.22
C ARG A 338 6.26 -8.93 9.38
N GLY A 339 6.92 -7.81 9.08
CA GLY A 339 8.38 -7.68 9.28
C GLY A 339 8.77 -7.58 10.75
N ASP A 340 10.06 -7.38 11.03
CA ASP A 340 10.66 -7.31 12.37
C ASP A 340 10.06 -6.24 13.31
N ARG A 341 9.38 -5.24 12.73
CA ARG A 341 8.63 -4.19 13.44
C ARG A 341 7.14 -4.49 13.60
N LEU A 342 6.69 -5.71 13.28
CA LEU A 342 5.29 -6.13 13.26
C LEU A 342 4.41 -5.30 12.30
N VAL A 343 5.02 -4.76 11.24
CA VAL A 343 4.36 -3.97 10.19
C VAL A 343 4.38 -4.75 8.88
N TYR A 344 3.34 -4.59 8.05
CA TYR A 344 3.25 -5.16 6.71
C TYR A 344 4.13 -4.38 5.72
N GLN A 345 5.45 -4.57 5.81
CA GLN A 345 6.46 -3.80 5.07
C GLN A 345 6.23 -3.77 3.55
N ASN A 346 5.89 -4.92 2.96
CA ASN A 346 5.65 -5.03 1.52
C ASN A 346 4.45 -4.18 1.08
N GLY A 347 3.39 -4.13 1.87
CA GLY A 347 2.23 -3.27 1.58
C GLY A 347 2.60 -1.79 1.60
N ILE A 348 3.39 -1.35 2.58
CA ILE A 348 3.83 0.05 2.69
C ILE A 348 4.75 0.44 1.53
N MET A 349 5.70 -0.43 1.17
CA MET A 349 6.62 -0.15 0.06
C MET A 349 5.88 -0.05 -1.27
N VAL A 350 4.94 -0.96 -1.54
CA VAL A 350 4.12 -0.91 -2.77
C VAL A 350 3.29 0.36 -2.81
N LEU A 351 2.58 0.70 -1.72
CA LEU A 351 1.78 1.92 -1.64
C LEU A 351 2.64 3.17 -1.89
N GLY A 352 3.74 3.34 -1.15
CA GLY A 352 4.61 4.50 -1.28
C GLY A 352 5.21 4.64 -2.68
N THR A 353 5.62 3.52 -3.29
CA THR A 353 6.20 3.52 -4.65
C THR A 353 5.16 3.90 -5.70
N VAL A 354 3.97 3.29 -5.66
CA VAL A 354 2.94 3.56 -6.66
C VAL A 354 2.38 4.98 -6.48
N SER A 355 2.18 5.45 -5.26
CA SER A 355 1.73 6.82 -5.02
C SER A 355 2.77 7.87 -5.46
N ALA A 356 4.06 7.64 -5.20
CA ALA A 356 5.11 8.53 -5.72
C ALA A 356 5.14 8.54 -7.26
N LEU A 357 4.96 7.38 -7.90
CA LEU A 357 4.90 7.27 -9.35
C LEU A 357 3.69 8.01 -9.93
N LEU A 358 2.52 7.94 -9.28
CA LEU A 358 1.34 8.73 -9.69
C LEU A 358 1.58 10.24 -9.57
N ILE A 359 2.19 10.71 -8.48
CA ILE A 359 2.54 12.13 -8.33
C ILE A 359 3.46 12.60 -9.47
N ILE A 360 4.45 11.78 -9.84
CA ILE A 360 5.36 12.07 -10.97
C ILE A 360 4.61 12.09 -12.30
N LEU A 361 3.77 11.07 -12.56
CA LEU A 361 3.03 10.92 -13.82
C LEU A 361 2.06 12.09 -14.05
N PHE A 362 1.37 12.53 -13.01
CA PHE A 362 0.42 13.64 -13.06
C PHE A 362 1.05 15.01 -12.75
N ARG A 363 2.39 15.08 -12.65
CA ARG A 363 3.17 16.31 -12.39
C ARG A 363 2.68 17.09 -11.16
N GLY A 364 2.19 16.39 -10.13
CA GLY A 364 1.66 17.03 -8.94
C GLY A 364 0.41 17.89 -9.18
N ASN A 365 -0.42 17.56 -10.18
CA ASN A 365 -1.69 18.24 -10.39
C ASN A 365 -2.84 17.52 -9.63
N THR A 366 -3.42 18.21 -8.66
CA THR A 366 -4.59 17.72 -7.89
C THR A 366 -5.84 17.54 -8.75
N GLU A 367 -6.10 18.46 -9.68
CA GLU A 367 -7.32 18.49 -10.49
C GLU A 367 -7.47 17.24 -11.37
N SER A 368 -6.34 16.67 -11.82
CA SER A 368 -6.34 15.42 -12.58
C SER A 368 -6.47 14.17 -11.70
N LEU A 369 -6.02 14.23 -10.44
CA LEU A 369 -6.01 13.08 -9.52
C LEU A 369 -7.35 12.88 -8.78
N ILE A 370 -7.98 13.96 -8.32
CA ILE A 370 -9.26 13.94 -7.59
C ILE A 370 -10.38 13.17 -8.34
N PRO A 371 -10.58 13.36 -9.66
CA PRO A 371 -11.49 12.55 -10.48
C PRO A 371 -11.37 11.03 -10.29
N LEU A 372 -10.14 10.54 -10.28
CA LEU A 372 -9.82 9.12 -10.30
C LEU A 372 -10.19 8.48 -8.97
N TYR A 373 -9.94 9.23 -7.91
CA TYR A 373 -10.18 8.83 -6.52
C TYR A 373 -11.65 8.53 -6.26
N ALA A 374 -12.57 9.37 -6.75
CA ALA A 374 -14.00 9.17 -6.56
C ALA A 374 -14.51 7.82 -7.12
N ILE A 375 -13.90 7.27 -8.16
CA ILE A 375 -14.38 6.01 -8.76
C ILE A 375 -14.15 4.82 -7.81
N GLY A 376 -12.95 4.73 -7.21
CA GLY A 376 -12.60 3.62 -6.32
C GLY A 376 -13.43 3.60 -5.05
N VAL A 377 -13.45 4.73 -4.34
CA VAL A 377 -14.19 4.86 -3.06
C VAL A 377 -15.69 4.63 -3.24
N TYR A 378 -16.33 5.26 -4.23
CA TYR A 378 -17.77 5.13 -4.42
C TYR A 378 -18.17 3.74 -4.91
N MET A 379 -17.33 3.06 -5.68
CA MET A 379 -17.57 1.66 -6.03
C MET A 379 -17.55 0.76 -4.79
N SER A 380 -16.61 1.00 -3.87
CA SER A 380 -16.58 0.32 -2.57
C SER A 380 -17.83 0.63 -1.74
N PHE A 381 -18.32 1.87 -1.77
CA PHE A 381 -19.54 2.29 -1.09
C PHE A 381 -20.75 1.56 -1.66
N THR A 382 -20.91 1.56 -2.99
CA THR A 382 -22.01 0.86 -3.65
C THR A 382 -22.04 -0.62 -3.26
N ILE A 383 -20.89 -1.30 -3.28
CA ILE A 383 -20.80 -2.71 -2.88
C ILE A 383 -21.15 -2.89 -1.40
N ALA A 384 -20.66 -2.02 -0.51
CA ALA A 384 -20.99 -2.05 0.90
C ALA A 384 -22.49 -1.83 1.18
N MET A 385 -23.13 -0.89 0.47
CA MET A 385 -24.56 -0.60 0.61
C MET A 385 -25.44 -1.73 0.08
N ILE A 386 -25.10 -2.29 -1.09
CA ILE A 386 -25.82 -3.45 -1.64
C ILE A 386 -25.67 -4.65 -0.70
N SER A 387 -24.47 -4.85 -0.13
CA SER A 387 -24.21 -5.92 0.82
C SER A 387 -25.02 -5.76 2.11
N LEU A 388 -25.14 -4.54 2.62
CA LEU A 388 -25.97 -4.20 3.79
C LEU A 388 -27.45 -4.53 3.53
N VAL A 389 -27.98 -4.08 2.38
CA VAL A 389 -29.37 -4.37 1.98
C VAL A 389 -29.60 -5.87 1.89
N LYS A 390 -28.71 -6.60 1.20
CA LYS A 390 -28.83 -8.06 1.06
C LYS A 390 -28.75 -8.79 2.40
N LYS A 391 -27.85 -8.38 3.29
CA LYS A 391 -27.75 -8.93 4.66
C LYS A 391 -29.06 -8.72 5.39
N ARG A 392 -29.58 -7.50 5.39
CA ARG A 392 -30.81 -7.14 6.11
C ARG A 392 -32.06 -7.82 5.55
N LEU A 393 -32.08 -8.12 4.26
CA LEU A 393 -33.14 -8.90 3.63
C LEU A 393 -33.09 -10.39 4.01
N ARG A 394 -31.89 -10.93 4.30
CA ARG A 394 -31.68 -12.33 4.73
C ARG A 394 -31.90 -12.58 6.21
N ASP A 395 -31.71 -11.56 7.07
CA ASP A 395 -31.97 -11.69 8.50
C ASP A 395 -33.43 -12.13 8.73
N LYS A 396 -33.64 -13.18 9.52
CA LYS A 396 -34.99 -13.71 9.83
C LYS A 396 -35.74 -12.86 10.86
N ASP A 397 -35.03 -12.02 11.62
CA ASP A 397 -35.64 -11.18 12.64
C ASP A 397 -36.39 -9.99 12.03
N THR A 398 -37.69 -9.91 12.32
CA THR A 398 -38.56 -8.74 12.11
C THR A 398 -38.31 -7.67 13.17
N THR A 399 -37.05 -7.23 13.30
CA THR A 399 -36.72 -6.10 14.16
C THR A 399 -37.38 -4.82 13.62
N PRO A 400 -38.09 -4.04 14.46
CA PRO A 400 -38.70 -2.78 14.04
C PRO A 400 -37.63 -1.86 13.44
N GLY A 401 -37.96 -1.21 12.31
CA GLY A 401 -37.02 -0.37 11.54
C GLY A 401 -36.27 -1.08 10.40
N ARG A 402 -36.57 -2.35 10.11
CA ARG A 402 -36.03 -3.07 8.93
C ARG A 402 -36.32 -2.36 7.62
N THR A 403 -37.54 -1.88 7.41
CA THR A 403 -37.96 -1.17 6.18
C THR A 403 -37.18 0.12 6.00
N THR A 404 -37.03 0.93 7.05
CA THR A 404 -36.23 2.16 7.05
C THR A 404 -34.75 1.87 6.76
N THR A 405 -34.19 0.82 7.37
CA THR A 405 -32.80 0.39 7.15
C THR A 405 -32.57 0.01 5.68
N VAL A 406 -33.46 -0.80 5.11
CA VAL A 406 -33.40 -1.21 3.69
C VAL A 406 -33.58 0.00 2.77
N PHE A 407 -34.53 0.89 3.06
CA PHE A 407 -34.75 2.10 2.27
C PHE A 407 -33.50 2.99 2.22
N ILE A 408 -32.90 3.29 3.38
CA ILE A 408 -31.67 4.08 3.47
C ILE A 408 -30.54 3.41 2.69
N GLY A 409 -30.39 2.09 2.81
CA GLY A 409 -29.37 1.32 2.10
C GLY A 409 -29.58 1.31 0.58
N VAL A 410 -30.82 1.17 0.10
CA VAL A 410 -31.16 1.18 -1.33
C VAL A 410 -30.94 2.56 -1.94
N VAL A 411 -31.43 3.62 -1.29
CA VAL A 411 -31.20 5.00 -1.75
C VAL A 411 -29.71 5.32 -1.75
N GLY A 412 -28.97 4.93 -0.70
CA GLY A 412 -27.52 5.10 -0.65
C GLY A 412 -26.78 4.32 -1.75
N ALA A 413 -27.18 3.09 -2.03
CA ALA A 413 -26.62 2.29 -3.12
C ALA A 413 -26.88 2.94 -4.49
N PHE A 414 -28.10 3.41 -4.72
CA PHE A 414 -28.47 4.11 -5.95
C PHE A 414 -27.65 5.39 -6.14
N LEU A 415 -27.62 6.27 -5.14
CA LEU A 415 -26.88 7.53 -5.18
C LEU A 415 -25.38 7.31 -5.43
N THR A 416 -24.76 6.37 -4.71
CA THR A 416 -23.33 6.05 -4.89
C THR A 416 -23.05 5.43 -6.25
N ALA A 417 -23.92 4.56 -6.76
CA ALA A 417 -23.78 3.98 -8.09
C ALA A 417 -23.90 5.05 -9.19
N THR A 418 -24.83 6.00 -9.05
CA THR A 418 -24.95 7.15 -9.96
C THR A 418 -23.65 7.96 -9.99
N VAL A 419 -23.04 8.23 -8.83
CA VAL A 419 -21.74 8.94 -8.78
C VAL A 419 -20.66 8.18 -9.54
N VAL A 420 -20.55 6.85 -9.38
CA VAL A 420 -19.57 6.03 -10.11
C VAL A 420 -19.80 6.10 -11.62
N ILE A 421 -21.04 5.90 -12.08
CA ILE A 421 -21.38 5.91 -13.50
C ILE A 421 -21.08 7.27 -14.12
N VAL A 422 -21.50 8.35 -13.45
CA VAL A 422 -21.25 9.71 -13.91
C VAL A 422 -19.75 10.02 -13.92
N ALA A 423 -19.00 9.60 -12.90
CA ALA A 423 -17.54 9.79 -12.85
C ALA A 423 -16.84 9.11 -14.03
N ILE A 424 -17.22 7.86 -14.34
CA ILE A 424 -16.65 7.09 -15.45
C ILE A 424 -16.97 7.76 -16.79
N ILE A 425 -18.23 8.14 -17.03
CA ILE A 425 -18.65 8.71 -18.33
C ILE A 425 -18.06 10.10 -18.52
N SER A 426 -18.22 10.99 -17.52
CA SER A 426 -17.91 12.41 -17.67
C SER A 426 -16.41 12.72 -17.66
N LYS A 427 -15.59 11.83 -17.09
CA LYS A 427 -14.15 12.04 -16.91
C LYS A 427 -13.29 10.99 -17.60
N PHE A 428 -13.88 10.23 -18.53
CA PHE A 428 -13.15 9.22 -19.30
C PHE A 428 -11.94 9.84 -20.01
N THR A 429 -12.12 11.01 -20.62
CA THR A 429 -11.06 11.75 -21.32
C THR A 429 -10.03 12.41 -20.39
N GLU A 430 -10.36 12.58 -19.11
CA GLU A 430 -9.52 13.25 -18.10
C GLU A 430 -8.69 12.28 -17.25
N GLY A 431 -8.73 10.99 -17.57
CA GLY A 431 -7.91 9.97 -16.92
C GLY A 431 -8.70 8.88 -16.21
N ALA A 432 -10.03 8.98 -16.10
CA ALA A 432 -10.85 7.95 -15.44
C ALA A 432 -10.63 6.55 -16.05
N TRP A 433 -10.24 6.49 -17.34
CA TRP A 433 -9.84 5.26 -18.02
C TRP A 433 -8.75 4.48 -17.27
N ILE A 434 -7.84 5.15 -16.55
CA ILE A 434 -6.78 4.49 -15.76
C ILE A 434 -7.40 3.61 -14.69
N VAL A 435 -8.39 4.10 -13.95
CA VAL A 435 -9.06 3.33 -12.89
C VAL A 435 -9.92 2.22 -13.50
N VAL A 436 -10.63 2.53 -14.59
CA VAL A 436 -11.45 1.57 -15.35
C VAL A 436 -10.61 0.40 -15.89
N LEU A 437 -9.32 0.61 -16.21
CA LEU A 437 -8.40 -0.46 -16.60
C LEU A 437 -7.69 -1.11 -15.39
N ALA A 438 -7.29 -0.31 -14.40
CA ALA A 438 -6.54 -0.78 -13.24
C ALA A 438 -7.34 -1.78 -12.41
N ILE A 439 -8.63 -1.54 -12.18
CA ILE A 439 -9.47 -2.42 -11.35
C ILE A 439 -9.64 -3.81 -12.01
N PRO A 440 -10.08 -3.95 -13.27
CA PRO A 440 -10.10 -5.24 -13.97
C PRO A 440 -8.71 -5.88 -14.10
N GLY A 441 -7.66 -5.08 -14.33
CA GLY A 441 -6.28 -5.57 -14.38
C GLY A 441 -5.82 -6.21 -13.06
N LEU A 442 -6.12 -5.56 -11.92
CA LEU A 442 -5.88 -6.11 -10.59
C LEU A 442 -6.71 -7.36 -10.35
N MET A 443 -7.99 -7.35 -10.72
CA MET A 443 -8.85 -8.54 -10.59
C MET A 443 -8.31 -9.72 -11.40
N PHE A 444 -7.84 -9.49 -12.63
CA PHE A 444 -7.19 -10.50 -13.45
C PHE A 444 -5.92 -11.04 -12.78
N ALA A 445 -5.07 -10.15 -12.25
CA ALA A 445 -3.87 -10.54 -11.50
C ALA A 445 -4.23 -11.40 -10.28
N PHE A 446 -5.27 -11.05 -9.51
CA PHE A 446 -5.72 -11.84 -8.38
C PHE A 446 -6.18 -13.25 -8.79
N HIS A 447 -6.93 -13.37 -9.89
CA HIS A 447 -7.34 -14.67 -10.41
C HIS A 447 -6.13 -15.50 -10.86
N ARG A 448 -5.12 -14.89 -11.51
CA ARG A 448 -3.88 -15.58 -11.89
C ARG A 448 -3.10 -16.09 -10.69
N VAL A 449 -2.98 -15.28 -9.63
CA VAL A 449 -2.32 -15.68 -8.38
C VAL A 449 -3.05 -16.86 -7.75
N ARG A 450 -4.39 -16.78 -7.63
CA ARG A 450 -5.18 -17.87 -7.04
C ARG A 450 -5.11 -19.15 -7.88
N ALA A 451 -5.20 -19.05 -9.19
CA ALA A 451 -5.08 -20.19 -10.10
C ALA A 451 -3.70 -20.88 -9.96
N HIS A 452 -2.64 -20.08 -9.85
CA HIS A 452 -1.29 -20.61 -9.60
C HIS A 452 -1.21 -21.33 -8.25
N TYR A 453 -1.77 -20.78 -7.17
CA TYR A 453 -1.78 -21.44 -5.87
C TYR A 453 -2.60 -22.72 -5.84
N ILE A 454 -3.74 -22.77 -6.53
CA ILE A 454 -4.53 -24.00 -6.67
C ILE A 454 -3.75 -25.04 -7.48
N SER A 455 -3.08 -24.64 -8.56
CA SER A 455 -2.25 -25.54 -9.38
C SER A 455 -1.11 -26.16 -8.55
N VAL A 456 -0.39 -25.34 -7.78
CA VAL A 456 0.69 -25.82 -6.89
C VAL A 456 0.12 -26.72 -5.78
N ALA A 457 -0.99 -26.33 -5.16
CA ALA A 457 -1.64 -27.14 -4.13
C ALA A 457 -2.06 -28.51 -4.68
N ASN A 458 -2.60 -28.57 -5.90
CA ASN A 458 -3.01 -29.83 -6.53
C ASN A 458 -1.80 -30.72 -6.88
N GLN A 459 -0.67 -30.14 -7.29
CA GLN A 459 0.56 -30.90 -7.58
C GLN A 459 1.24 -31.44 -6.32
N LEU A 460 1.13 -30.73 -5.18
CA LEU A 460 1.77 -31.12 -3.92
C LEU A 460 0.85 -31.94 -2.99
N ARG A 461 -0.44 -32.05 -3.32
CA ARG A 461 -1.40 -32.77 -2.50
C ARG A 461 -1.15 -34.26 -2.59
N LEU A 462 -0.85 -34.88 -1.45
CA LEU A 462 -0.82 -36.33 -1.33
C LEU A 462 -2.24 -36.88 -1.51
N THR A 463 -2.40 -37.85 -2.42
CA THR A 463 -3.66 -38.58 -2.62
C THR A 463 -3.90 -39.62 -1.53
N THR A 464 -2.82 -40.21 -1.00
CA THR A 464 -2.83 -41.15 0.12
C THR A 464 -1.72 -40.80 1.11
N LEU A 465 -1.97 -41.01 2.41
CA LEU A 465 -0.99 -40.74 3.48
C LEU A 465 -0.04 -41.92 3.73
N ASP A 466 -0.13 -42.98 2.92
CA ASP A 466 0.65 -44.21 3.10
C ASP A 466 2.04 -44.15 2.44
N VAL A 467 2.33 -43.07 1.72
CA VAL A 467 3.64 -42.84 1.08
C VAL A 467 4.67 -42.46 2.14
N LYS A 468 5.58 -43.37 2.45
CA LYS A 468 6.67 -43.16 3.41
C LYS A 468 7.95 -42.70 2.72
N PRO A 469 8.77 -41.83 3.35
CA PRO A 469 10.11 -41.51 2.85
C PRO A 469 10.98 -42.77 2.76
N ILE A 470 11.78 -42.88 1.69
CA ILE A 470 12.72 -43.98 1.47
C ILE A 470 14.13 -43.40 1.47
N ALA A 471 15.07 -44.04 2.17
CA ALA A 471 16.47 -43.65 2.15
C ALA A 471 17.06 -43.94 0.76
N ALA A 472 17.63 -42.92 0.13
CA ALA A 472 18.34 -43.06 -1.14
C ALA A 472 19.85 -43.20 -0.89
N ALA A 473 20.52 -44.01 -1.71
CA ALA A 473 21.97 -43.97 -1.77
C ALA A 473 22.41 -42.57 -2.25
N LEU A 474 23.50 -42.05 -1.68
CA LEU A 474 23.98 -40.70 -1.92
C LEU A 474 25.41 -40.77 -2.44
N THR A 475 25.73 -40.00 -3.48
CA THR A 475 27.13 -39.78 -3.89
C THR A 475 27.47 -38.33 -3.63
N VAL A 476 28.56 -38.08 -2.90
CA VAL A 476 28.92 -36.74 -2.46
C VAL A 476 30.10 -36.20 -3.26
N ILE A 477 29.89 -35.11 -3.99
CA ILE A 477 30.95 -34.38 -4.68
C ILE A 477 31.35 -33.16 -3.86
N VAL A 478 32.65 -33.00 -3.62
CA VAL A 478 33.20 -31.83 -2.94
C VAL A 478 34.19 -31.12 -3.87
N PRO A 479 33.91 -29.88 -4.32
CA PRO A 479 34.88 -29.08 -5.06
C PRO A 479 36.06 -28.68 -4.16
N VAL A 480 37.28 -29.00 -4.59
CA VAL A 480 38.52 -28.73 -3.83
C VAL A 480 39.50 -27.91 -4.65
N ALA A 481 39.81 -26.69 -4.18
CA ALA A 481 40.86 -25.86 -4.76
C ALA A 481 42.25 -26.15 -4.17
N SER A 482 42.31 -26.49 -2.88
CA SER A 482 43.57 -26.77 -2.15
C SER A 482 43.27 -27.57 -0.89
N ILE A 483 44.23 -28.37 -0.41
CA ILE A 483 44.11 -29.04 0.89
C ILE A 483 44.34 -28.00 2.00
N ASN A 484 43.30 -27.69 2.76
CA ASN A 484 43.33 -26.76 3.89
C ASN A 484 42.32 -27.17 4.97
N ARG A 485 42.29 -26.46 6.12
CA ARG A 485 41.40 -26.80 7.25
C ARG A 485 39.91 -26.82 6.87
N MET A 486 39.49 -25.95 5.96
CA MET A 486 38.12 -25.91 5.45
C MET A 486 37.82 -27.16 4.63
N THR A 487 38.69 -27.54 3.69
CA THR A 487 38.55 -28.77 2.90
C THR A 487 38.51 -30.00 3.77
N ILE A 488 39.37 -30.10 4.79
CA ILE A 488 39.38 -31.23 5.74
C ILE A 488 38.02 -31.32 6.45
N ALA A 489 37.54 -30.21 7.02
CA ALA A 489 36.26 -30.18 7.71
C ALA A 489 35.09 -30.58 6.77
N THR A 490 35.08 -30.06 5.54
CA THR A 490 34.06 -30.41 4.54
C THR A 490 34.13 -31.88 4.13
N MET A 491 35.32 -32.48 4.01
CA MET A 491 35.49 -33.90 3.72
C MET A 491 35.03 -34.78 4.88
N SER A 492 35.28 -34.39 6.13
CA SER A 492 34.76 -35.09 7.30
C SER A 492 33.23 -35.10 7.31
N TYR A 493 32.59 -33.98 6.96
CA TYR A 493 31.14 -33.92 6.77
C TYR A 493 30.68 -34.82 5.62
N ALA A 494 31.38 -34.81 4.48
CA ALA A 494 31.03 -35.66 3.34
C ALA A 494 31.04 -37.16 3.70
N LEU A 495 32.07 -37.62 4.41
CA LEU A 495 32.20 -39.01 4.87
C LEU A 495 31.12 -39.41 5.87
N SER A 496 30.57 -38.47 6.65
CA SER A 496 29.44 -38.77 7.55
C SER A 496 28.12 -39.00 6.81
N MET A 497 28.03 -38.60 5.54
CA MET A 497 26.79 -38.70 4.73
C MET A 497 26.82 -39.85 3.74
N SER A 498 27.99 -40.26 3.26
CA SER A 498 28.15 -41.35 2.30
C SER A 498 29.57 -41.91 2.28
N ASP A 499 29.68 -43.21 2.02
CA ASP A 499 30.94 -43.91 1.73
C ASP A 499 31.45 -43.67 0.30
N GLN A 500 30.68 -42.98 -0.54
CA GLN A 500 31.06 -42.60 -1.91
C GLN A 500 31.29 -41.09 -2.00
N VAL A 501 32.52 -40.66 -1.74
CA VAL A 501 32.93 -39.25 -1.82
C VAL A 501 33.88 -39.02 -3.00
N ILE A 502 33.60 -38.01 -3.80
CA ILE A 502 34.43 -37.56 -4.93
C ILE A 502 34.98 -36.16 -4.63
N ALA A 503 36.29 -36.05 -4.45
CA ALA A 503 36.98 -34.77 -4.37
C ALA A 503 37.27 -34.29 -5.80
N LEU A 504 36.67 -33.17 -6.20
CA LEU A 504 36.77 -32.65 -7.57
C LEU A 504 37.65 -31.40 -7.60
N SER A 505 38.78 -31.48 -8.30
CA SER A 505 39.72 -30.35 -8.45
C SER A 505 39.91 -29.98 -9.91
N VAL A 506 40.30 -28.74 -10.19
CA VAL A 506 40.58 -28.26 -11.55
C VAL A 506 42.03 -27.79 -11.63
N ALA A 507 42.78 -28.37 -12.56
CA ALA A 507 44.14 -27.97 -12.90
C ALA A 507 44.17 -27.22 -14.24
N PHE A 508 45.02 -26.22 -14.35
CA PHE A 508 45.16 -25.40 -15.56
C PHE A 508 46.36 -25.79 -16.43
N ASN A 509 47.30 -26.53 -15.86
CA ASN A 509 48.47 -27.06 -16.55
C ASN A 509 48.89 -28.42 -15.95
N PRO A 510 49.69 -29.21 -16.69
CA PRO A 510 50.14 -30.53 -16.23
C PRO A 510 50.95 -30.49 -14.93
N GLU A 511 51.75 -29.44 -14.71
CA GLU A 511 52.52 -29.26 -13.48
C GLU A 511 51.63 -29.10 -12.24
N GLN A 512 50.54 -28.31 -12.34
CA GLN A 512 49.60 -28.11 -11.25
C GLN A 512 48.80 -29.39 -10.97
N GLU A 513 48.42 -30.13 -12.02
CA GLU A 513 47.79 -31.44 -11.85
C GLU A 513 48.69 -32.40 -11.07
N ALA A 514 49.97 -32.51 -11.46
CA ALA A 514 50.94 -33.34 -10.77
C ALA A 514 51.06 -32.93 -9.29
N ARG A 515 51.21 -31.62 -9.01
CA ARG A 515 51.27 -31.10 -7.63
C ARG A 515 50.04 -31.42 -6.79
N ILE A 516 48.84 -31.35 -7.38
CA ILE A 516 47.59 -31.70 -6.67
C ILE A 516 47.57 -33.19 -6.34
N ARG A 517 47.92 -34.05 -7.31
CA ARG A 517 47.97 -35.51 -7.12
C ARG A 517 49.01 -35.91 -6.07
N ASP A 518 50.21 -35.32 -6.12
CA ASP A 518 51.29 -35.59 -5.17
C ASP A 518 50.89 -35.21 -3.75
N ARG A 519 50.36 -33.99 -3.55
CA ARG A 519 49.88 -33.55 -2.23
C ARG A 519 48.73 -34.41 -1.71
N TRP A 520 47.84 -34.85 -2.60
CA TRP A 520 46.74 -35.73 -2.22
C TRP A 520 47.23 -37.12 -1.80
N ALA A 521 48.20 -37.67 -2.54
CA ALA A 521 48.83 -38.95 -2.20
C ALA A 521 49.58 -38.88 -0.87
N GLN A 522 50.26 -37.77 -0.56
CA GLN A 522 50.90 -37.55 0.73
C GLN A 522 49.89 -37.43 1.88
N TRP A 523 48.77 -36.74 1.65
CA TRP A 523 47.74 -36.57 2.68
C TRP A 523 46.94 -37.86 2.94
N ASN A 524 46.68 -38.65 1.90
CA ASN A 524 45.98 -39.94 1.93
C ASN A 524 44.80 -40.02 2.92
N PRO A 525 43.72 -39.24 2.70
CA PRO A 525 42.71 -39.00 3.74
C PRO A 525 41.81 -40.20 4.08
N SER A 526 41.39 -40.99 3.09
CA SER A 526 40.52 -42.17 3.26
C SER A 526 40.38 -42.92 1.93
N PRO A 527 40.27 -44.27 1.93
CA PRO A 527 39.97 -45.05 0.73
C PRO A 527 38.58 -44.77 0.14
N HIS A 528 37.68 -44.18 0.92
CA HIS A 528 36.33 -43.80 0.51
C HIS A 528 36.26 -42.47 -0.26
N ILE A 529 37.39 -41.73 -0.34
CA ILE A 529 37.48 -40.47 -1.07
C ILE A 529 38.27 -40.67 -2.37
N ARG A 530 37.59 -40.51 -3.51
CA ARG A 530 38.22 -40.55 -4.84
C ARG A 530 38.54 -39.15 -5.32
N LEU A 531 39.81 -38.88 -5.63
CA LEU A 531 40.22 -37.62 -6.25
C LEU A 531 40.00 -37.68 -7.77
N VAL A 532 39.31 -36.69 -8.32
CA VAL A 532 39.19 -36.43 -9.75
C VAL A 532 39.77 -35.05 -10.04
N VAL A 533 40.79 -35.00 -10.90
CA VAL A 533 41.39 -33.74 -11.36
C VAL A 533 40.96 -33.51 -12.81
N LEU A 534 40.28 -32.40 -13.05
CA LEU A 534 39.85 -31.96 -14.38
C LEU A 534 40.87 -30.97 -14.95
N THR A 535 41.22 -31.12 -16.22
CA THR A 535 42.09 -30.16 -16.91
C THR A 535 41.26 -29.08 -17.60
N SER A 536 41.65 -27.82 -17.45
CA SER A 536 40.94 -26.67 -18.03
C SER A 536 41.88 -25.79 -18.85
N GLN A 537 41.72 -25.83 -20.18
CA GLN A 537 42.52 -25.04 -21.11
C GLN A 537 42.20 -23.53 -21.06
N TYR A 538 41.00 -23.15 -20.62
CA TYR A 538 40.51 -21.77 -20.63
C TYR A 538 40.68 -21.05 -19.28
N ARG A 539 41.48 -21.61 -18.36
CA ARG A 539 41.62 -21.13 -16.96
C ARG A 539 40.28 -20.94 -16.22
N SER A 540 39.23 -21.62 -16.68
CA SER A 540 37.90 -21.59 -16.09
C SER A 540 37.77 -22.74 -15.10
N VAL A 541 37.42 -22.45 -13.84
CA VAL A 541 37.15 -23.49 -12.83
C VAL A 541 35.70 -23.94 -12.89
N LEU A 542 34.77 -23.00 -13.11
CA LEU A 542 33.34 -23.27 -12.99
C LEU A 542 32.80 -24.16 -14.11
N ARG A 543 33.27 -23.97 -15.35
CA ARG A 543 32.76 -24.69 -16.52
C ARG A 543 33.13 -26.19 -16.50
N PRO A 544 34.38 -26.59 -16.21
CA PRO A 544 34.74 -28.01 -16.07
C PRO A 544 34.00 -28.70 -14.92
N LEU A 545 33.87 -28.03 -13.76
CA LEU A 545 33.14 -28.58 -12.61
C LEU A 545 31.69 -28.89 -12.97
N LEU A 546 30.99 -27.94 -13.59
CA LEU A 546 29.61 -28.12 -14.02
C LEU A 546 29.49 -29.24 -15.06
N HIS A 547 30.38 -29.27 -16.05
CA HIS A 547 30.36 -30.30 -17.09
C HIS A 547 30.56 -31.70 -16.51
N PHE A 548 31.48 -31.86 -15.55
CA PHE A 548 31.66 -33.14 -14.87
C PHE A 548 30.44 -33.53 -14.04
N ILE A 549 29.88 -32.59 -13.28
CA ILE A 549 28.70 -32.84 -12.44
C ILE A 549 27.49 -33.21 -13.31
N ASP A 550 27.26 -32.48 -14.40
CA ASP A 550 26.16 -32.74 -15.34
C ASP A 550 26.35 -34.13 -15.99
N HIS A 551 27.55 -34.44 -16.49
CA HIS A 551 27.85 -35.75 -17.11
C HIS A 551 27.73 -36.92 -16.10
N PHE A 552 28.23 -36.73 -14.87
CA PHE A 552 28.12 -37.74 -13.82
C PHE A 552 26.65 -37.97 -13.42
N SER A 553 25.84 -36.90 -13.41
CA SER A 553 24.41 -37.00 -13.14
C SER A 553 23.67 -37.77 -14.24
N GLU A 554 24.04 -37.61 -15.51
CA GLU A 554 23.42 -38.33 -16.65
C GLU A 554 23.75 -39.82 -16.65
N LEU A 555 24.98 -40.19 -16.31
CA LEU A 555 25.41 -41.59 -16.22
C LEU A 555 24.71 -42.37 -15.09
N THR A 556 24.15 -41.64 -14.12
CA THR A 556 23.68 -42.18 -12.84
C THR A 556 22.15 -42.19 -12.76
N ASP A 557 21.47 -42.30 -13.90
CA ASP A 557 20.03 -42.13 -14.12
C ASP A 557 19.11 -43.05 -13.27
N SER A 558 19.65 -43.85 -12.33
CA SER A 558 18.95 -44.85 -11.53
C SER A 558 19.49 -45.09 -10.11
N LYS A 559 19.64 -44.06 -9.24
CA LYS A 559 19.62 -44.15 -7.74
C LYS A 559 20.95 -43.96 -6.95
N PRO A 560 21.84 -43.02 -7.28
CA PRO A 560 22.07 -42.07 -6.17
C PRO A 560 21.68 -40.62 -6.45
N HIS A 561 21.11 -39.97 -5.43
CA HIS A 561 20.99 -38.53 -5.41
C HIS A 561 22.39 -37.93 -5.27
N LEU A 562 22.76 -37.06 -6.21
CA LEU A 562 24.06 -36.41 -6.20
C LEU A 562 24.02 -35.24 -5.23
N LEU A 563 24.89 -35.25 -4.22
CA LEU A 563 25.05 -34.13 -3.30
C LEU A 563 26.35 -33.38 -3.59
N VAL A 564 26.25 -32.11 -3.94
CA VAL A 564 27.42 -31.23 -4.08
C VAL A 564 27.59 -30.43 -2.80
N LEU A 565 28.63 -30.74 -2.02
CA LEU A 565 28.99 -30.01 -0.81
C LEU A 565 29.98 -28.89 -1.14
N ILE A 566 29.52 -27.65 -1.02
CA ILE A 566 30.29 -26.46 -1.32
C ILE A 566 30.87 -25.89 -0.02
N PRO A 567 32.20 -25.89 0.16
CA PRO A 567 32.82 -25.22 1.30
C PRO A 567 32.69 -23.70 1.17
N GLU A 568 32.22 -23.02 2.22
CA GLU A 568 32.04 -21.56 2.21
C GLU A 568 32.71 -20.89 3.42
N LEU A 569 33.53 -19.87 3.16
CA LEU A 569 34.20 -19.10 4.21
C LEU A 569 33.22 -18.10 4.83
N VAL A 570 32.99 -18.21 6.13
CA VAL A 570 32.19 -17.23 6.88
C VAL A 570 33.12 -16.31 7.64
N VAL A 571 33.17 -15.05 7.20
CA VAL A 571 33.98 -14.00 7.82
C VAL A 571 33.19 -13.17 8.84
N PRO A 572 33.86 -12.65 9.88
CA PRO A 572 33.19 -11.89 10.94
C PRO A 572 32.74 -10.49 10.50
N LYS A 573 33.43 -9.84 9.54
CA LYS A 573 33.09 -8.46 9.10
C LYS A 573 32.51 -8.47 7.67
N PRO A 574 31.39 -7.77 7.41
CA PRO A 574 30.70 -7.84 6.11
C PRO A 574 31.49 -7.26 4.93
N TRP A 575 32.42 -6.32 5.16
CA TRP A 575 33.28 -5.80 4.09
C TRP A 575 34.33 -6.83 3.64
N GLN A 576 34.71 -7.77 4.51
CA GLN A 576 35.67 -8.83 4.17
C GLN A 576 35.08 -9.79 3.13
N ASN A 577 33.74 -9.91 3.05
CA ASN A 577 33.09 -10.72 2.01
C ASN A 577 33.48 -10.28 0.60
N ILE A 578 33.73 -8.99 0.37
CA ILE A 578 34.12 -8.44 -0.94
C ILE A 578 35.51 -8.95 -1.36
N LEU A 579 36.36 -9.30 -0.40
CA LEU A 579 37.74 -9.76 -0.64
C LEU A 579 37.85 -11.26 -0.91
N HIS A 580 36.76 -12.02 -0.77
CA HIS A 580 36.77 -13.46 -0.93
C HIS A 580 36.05 -13.90 -2.20
N ASN A 581 36.52 -15.00 -2.77
CA ASN A 581 36.03 -15.48 -4.05
C ASN A 581 34.62 -16.09 -3.93
N HIS A 582 33.62 -15.47 -4.57
CA HIS A 582 32.20 -15.89 -4.56
C HIS A 582 31.87 -17.09 -5.47
N MET A 583 32.86 -17.97 -5.71
CA MET A 583 32.69 -19.15 -6.57
C MET A 583 31.62 -20.10 -6.03
N GLY A 584 31.51 -20.24 -4.70
CA GLY A 584 30.48 -21.07 -4.07
C GLY A 584 29.05 -20.62 -4.41
N ILE A 585 28.79 -19.31 -4.32
CA ILE A 585 27.51 -18.68 -4.69
C ILE A 585 27.20 -18.90 -6.17
N SER A 586 28.20 -18.74 -7.04
CA SER A 586 28.04 -18.91 -8.49
C SER A 586 27.77 -20.36 -8.88
N LEU A 587 28.42 -21.32 -8.21
CA LEU A 587 28.20 -22.76 -8.42
C LEU A 587 26.82 -23.17 -7.90
N GLN A 588 26.42 -22.72 -6.71
CA GLN A 588 25.10 -22.95 -6.15
C GLN A 588 24.00 -22.41 -7.07
N ALA A 589 24.11 -21.16 -7.54
CA ALA A 589 23.12 -20.53 -8.40
C ALA A 589 22.88 -21.28 -9.71
N ARG A 590 23.88 -22.02 -10.21
CA ARG A 590 23.75 -22.82 -11.45
C ARG A 590 23.26 -24.24 -11.20
N LEU A 591 23.69 -24.85 -10.10
CA LEU A 591 23.33 -26.24 -9.77
C LEU A 591 21.92 -26.38 -9.19
N VAL A 592 21.39 -25.37 -8.48
CA VAL A 592 20.05 -25.42 -7.86
C VAL A 592 18.91 -25.65 -8.86
N PHE A 593 19.11 -25.29 -10.14
CA PHE A 593 18.11 -25.49 -11.19
C PHE A 593 18.25 -26.85 -11.92
N ARG A 594 19.26 -27.67 -11.58
CA ARG A 594 19.46 -28.99 -12.18
C ARG A 594 18.59 -30.04 -11.51
N LYS A 595 18.10 -31.01 -12.29
CA LYS A 595 17.34 -32.15 -11.77
C LYS A 595 18.28 -33.11 -11.04
N ASN A 596 17.82 -33.74 -9.97
CA ASN A 596 18.52 -34.80 -9.21
C ASN A 596 19.85 -34.39 -8.54
N ILE A 597 20.18 -33.10 -8.50
CA ILE A 597 21.36 -32.57 -7.81
C ILE A 597 20.91 -31.79 -6.59
N VAL A 598 21.36 -32.21 -5.42
CA VAL A 598 21.20 -31.48 -4.17
C VAL A 598 22.48 -30.68 -3.94
N VAL A 599 22.34 -29.42 -3.54
CA VAL A 599 23.48 -28.57 -3.20
C VAL A 599 23.40 -28.21 -1.73
N ALA A 600 24.48 -28.44 -0.98
CA ALA A 600 24.58 -28.05 0.42
C ALA A 600 25.86 -27.26 0.65
N MET A 601 25.80 -26.28 1.54
CA MET A 601 26.94 -25.43 1.89
C MET A 601 27.47 -25.80 3.26
N VAL A 602 28.79 -25.92 3.40
CA VAL A 602 29.48 -26.19 4.66
C VAL A 602 30.19 -24.92 5.11
N PRO A 603 29.61 -24.16 6.06
CA PRO A 603 30.20 -22.92 6.52
C PRO A 603 31.42 -23.19 7.40
N TYR A 604 32.57 -22.62 7.03
CA TYR A 604 33.78 -22.62 7.85
C TYR A 604 34.00 -21.23 8.44
N ARG A 605 33.86 -21.11 9.77
CA ARG A 605 34.06 -19.85 10.50
C ARG A 605 35.52 -19.70 10.89
N LEU A 606 36.14 -18.58 10.51
CA LEU A 606 37.48 -18.23 10.99
C LEU A 606 37.42 -17.94 12.49
N ASN A 607 38.28 -18.61 13.27
CA ASN A 607 38.36 -18.38 14.70
C ASN A 607 39.12 -17.05 14.94
N PRO A 608 38.55 -16.06 15.64
CA PRO A 608 39.17 -14.75 15.82
C PRO A 608 40.44 -14.77 16.68
N GLU A 609 40.70 -15.85 17.41
CA GLU A 609 41.80 -15.97 18.38
C GLU A 609 43.13 -16.43 17.78
N VAL A 610 43.20 -16.77 16.50
CA VAL A 610 44.48 -17.03 15.82
C VAL A 610 45.09 -15.67 15.42
N ARG A 611 45.43 -14.85 16.41
CA ARG A 611 46.49 -13.86 16.25
C ARG A 611 47.79 -14.64 16.32
N GLU A 612 48.56 -14.60 15.24
CA GLU A 612 49.95 -15.08 15.21
C GLU A 612 50.68 -14.56 16.45
N LYS A 613 51.30 -15.49 17.18
CA LYS A 613 52.34 -15.19 18.16
C LYS A 613 53.62 -14.82 17.45
#